data_AF-A0A1G4I9E4-F1
#
_entry.id   AF-A0A1G4I9E4-F1
#
_cell.length_a   1.000
_cell.length_b   1.000
_cell.length_c   1.000
_cell.angle_alpha   90.00
_cell.angle_beta   90.00
_cell.angle_gamma   90.00
#
_symmetry.space_group_name_H-M   'P 1'
#
loop_
_entity.id
_entity.type
_entity.pdbx_description
1 polymer ?
#
loop_
_entity_poly.entity_id
_entity_poly.type
_entity_poly.pdbx_seq_one_letter_code
_entity_poly.pdbx_strand_id
1 'polypeptide(L)'
;MFGSTPTTNKNCGGTGAGGGSNGDNTETSLINDLLCLCAIGPTATTKLCGHTNNGLRAGSEGYANPSTSIKTTYLTFISLFPKQHAEATPSTLAAALAAVKNNIGRQQRDGTTGDAAGLYIMGYAANLGTGCTGSSSQACVNYKLQLSNAGKGIPWEAKILKGIKTAEKALAPAGVDAAEAQLLHINATTWQIYESALDADSSNTQSKSNKQIERLDPNKKAECKQYKPKKTCEEKSCKWEGDEATGKCQPKEGEEQTNTATAQEMELQ
;
A
#
# COMPACT_ATOMS: atom_id res chain seq x y z
N MET A 1 15.61 10.98 13.54
CA MET A 1 14.44 10.25 14.06
C MET A 1 13.17 10.58 13.27
N PHE A 2 12.94 11.86 12.96
CA PHE A 2 11.69 12.33 12.35
C PHE A 2 11.82 12.81 10.90
N GLY A 3 12.97 12.59 10.25
CA GLY A 3 13.20 13.03 8.87
C GLY A 3 13.42 14.54 8.73
N SER A 4 13.36 15.05 7.50
CA SER A 4 13.60 16.45 7.18
C SER A 4 12.29 17.25 7.19
N THR A 5 12.31 18.49 7.66
CA THR A 5 11.10 19.35 7.77
C THR A 5 9.88 18.63 8.39
N PRO A 6 10.04 17.99 9.56
CA PRO A 6 9.04 17.10 10.12
C PRO A 6 7.72 17.82 10.41
N THR A 7 6.62 17.20 9.99
CA THR A 7 5.24 17.61 10.31
C THR A 7 4.42 16.35 10.51
N THR A 8 3.27 16.45 11.18
CA THR A 8 2.37 15.32 11.39
C THR A 8 2.03 14.60 10.08
N ASN A 9 1.72 15.32 9.00
CA ASN A 9 1.36 14.70 7.72
C ASN A 9 2.57 14.01 7.04
N LYS A 10 3.77 14.58 7.16
CA LYS A 10 4.97 13.93 6.61
C LYS A 10 5.34 12.68 7.40
N ASN A 11 5.18 12.73 8.73
CA ASN A 11 5.65 11.72 9.66
C ASN A 11 4.65 10.60 9.93
N CYS A 12 3.36 10.90 9.94
CA CYS A 12 2.29 9.92 10.14
C CYS A 12 1.68 9.47 8.81
N GLY A 13 1.95 10.20 7.72
CA GLY A 13 1.64 9.78 6.37
C GLY A 13 0.52 10.56 5.71
N GLY A 14 -0.37 11.24 6.44
CA GLY A 14 -1.48 12.00 5.85
C GLY A 14 -2.23 11.16 4.81
N THR A 15 -2.41 11.71 3.61
CA THR A 15 -3.05 11.01 2.47
C THR A 15 -2.21 9.84 1.90
N GLY A 16 -0.95 9.71 2.29
CA GLY A 16 -0.05 8.60 1.97
C GLY A 16 0.45 8.56 0.53
N ALA A 17 -0.23 9.21 -0.42
CA ALA A 17 0.28 9.59 -1.72
C ALA A 17 -0.62 10.71 -2.26
N GLY A 18 -0.03 11.85 -2.56
CA GLY A 18 -0.71 13.08 -2.97
C GLY A 18 0.25 14.24 -2.78
N GLY A 19 0.24 15.22 -3.69
CA GLY A 19 1.20 16.33 -3.67
C GLY A 19 1.36 16.99 -2.28
N GLY A 20 2.56 17.50 -2.00
CA GLY A 20 2.87 18.16 -0.72
C GLY A 20 3.71 17.35 0.28
N SER A 21 4.42 16.31 -0.18
CA SER A 21 5.38 15.53 0.64
C SER A 21 4.77 14.73 1.80
N ASN A 22 3.48 14.41 1.75
CA ASN A 22 2.83 13.56 2.74
C ASN A 22 3.48 12.16 2.74
N GLY A 23 3.82 11.67 3.94
CA GLY A 23 4.48 10.37 4.11
C GLY A 23 5.97 10.31 3.78
N ASP A 24 6.62 11.40 3.37
CA ASP A 24 8.07 11.42 3.10
C ASP A 24 8.93 11.05 4.33
N ASN A 25 8.39 11.25 5.54
CA ASN A 25 9.06 10.97 6.80
C ASN A 25 8.38 9.86 7.61
N THR A 26 7.31 9.24 7.08
CA THR A 26 6.80 7.97 7.63
C THR A 26 7.99 7.02 7.75
N GLU A 27 7.93 5.96 8.55
CA GLU A 27 8.93 4.88 8.56
C GLU A 27 10.39 5.25 8.93
N THR A 28 10.70 6.52 9.20
CA THR A 28 12.05 6.98 9.53
C THR A 28 12.57 6.32 10.81
N SER A 29 11.66 5.98 11.74
CA SER A 29 11.94 5.18 12.91
C SER A 29 10.67 4.57 13.50
N LEU A 30 10.81 3.44 14.21
CA LEU A 30 9.68 2.87 14.96
C LEU A 30 9.12 3.83 16.03
N ILE A 31 9.97 4.69 16.61
CA ILE A 31 9.53 5.71 17.58
C ILE A 31 8.57 6.71 16.92
N ASN A 32 8.87 7.15 15.70
CA ASN A 32 7.99 8.02 14.94
C ASN A 32 6.60 7.40 14.77
N ASP A 33 6.55 6.15 14.35
CA ASP A 33 5.30 5.44 14.07
C ASP A 33 4.49 5.21 15.36
N LEU A 34 5.16 4.90 16.47
CA LEU A 34 4.53 4.81 17.79
C LEU A 34 3.92 6.14 18.25
N LEU A 35 4.58 7.28 17.97
CA LEU A 35 4.02 8.59 18.31
C LEU A 35 2.74 8.85 17.51
N CYS A 36 2.73 8.55 16.22
CA CYS A 36 1.55 8.72 15.37
C CYS A 36 0.37 7.84 15.79
N LEU A 37 0.64 6.62 16.26
CA LEU A 37 -0.40 5.70 16.73
C LEU A 37 -0.97 6.10 18.09
N CYS A 38 -0.12 6.57 19.00
CA CYS A 38 -0.45 6.58 20.42
C CYS A 38 -0.26 7.90 21.15
N ALA A 39 0.54 8.81 20.60
CA ALA A 39 0.90 10.06 21.26
C ALA A 39 0.30 11.30 20.59
N ILE A 40 0.10 11.28 19.27
CA ILE A 40 -0.36 12.43 18.51
C ILE A 40 -1.85 12.29 18.23
N GLY A 41 -2.63 13.28 18.68
CA GLY A 41 -4.08 13.30 18.53
C GLY A 41 -4.63 14.72 18.43
N PRO A 42 -5.95 14.89 18.32
CA PRO A 42 -6.56 16.20 18.11
C PRO A 42 -6.37 17.14 19.32
N THR A 43 -6.19 16.54 20.50
CA THR A 43 -5.85 17.21 21.76
C THR A 43 -4.76 16.42 22.46
N ALA A 44 -4.14 16.98 23.51
CA ALA A 44 -3.17 16.26 24.34
C ALA A 44 -3.82 15.30 25.37
N THR A 45 -5.15 15.27 25.45
CA THR A 45 -5.93 14.47 26.41
C THR A 45 -6.74 13.37 25.73
N THR A 46 -6.52 13.14 24.44
CA THR A 46 -7.21 12.07 23.71
C THR A 46 -6.65 10.72 24.15
N LYS A 47 -7.54 9.77 24.42
CA LYS A 47 -7.16 8.43 24.87
C LYS A 47 -6.95 7.50 23.68
N LEU A 48 -5.73 7.46 23.15
CA LEU A 48 -5.42 6.68 21.93
C LEU A 48 -5.01 5.24 22.25
N CYS A 49 -3.97 5.07 23.07
CA CYS A 49 -3.44 3.75 23.43
C CYS A 49 -3.56 3.51 24.93
N GLY A 50 -3.97 2.30 25.32
CA GLY A 50 -4.09 1.89 26.72
C GLY A 50 -5.01 2.80 27.56
N HIS A 51 -5.99 3.45 26.93
CA HIS A 51 -6.89 4.45 27.54
C HIS A 51 -6.19 5.61 28.27
N THR A 52 -4.92 5.86 27.93
CA THR A 52 -4.10 6.92 28.54
C THR A 52 -4.05 8.14 27.63
N ASN A 53 -3.92 9.33 28.22
CA ASN A 53 -3.78 10.57 27.47
C ASN A 53 -2.56 10.49 26.55
N ASN A 54 -2.77 10.84 25.29
CA ASN A 54 -1.76 10.81 24.23
C ASN A 54 -0.67 11.88 24.41
N GLY A 55 -0.95 12.99 25.09
CA GLY A 55 0.05 13.97 25.50
C GLY A 55 0.53 14.95 24.42
N LEU A 56 0.36 14.64 23.12
CA LEU A 56 0.69 15.57 22.04
C LEU A 56 -0.53 15.91 21.18
N ARG A 57 -0.68 17.20 20.89
CA ARG A 57 -1.64 17.70 19.91
C ARG A 57 -0.98 17.76 18.53
N ALA A 58 -1.69 17.31 17.51
CA ALA A 58 -1.27 17.44 16.11
C ALA A 58 -0.93 18.90 15.77
N GLY A 59 0.23 19.12 15.14
CA GLY A 59 0.75 20.46 14.81
C GLY A 59 1.41 21.20 15.99
N SER A 60 1.54 20.56 17.15
CA SER A 60 2.22 21.10 18.35
C SER A 60 3.15 20.08 19.00
N GLU A 61 3.63 19.10 18.23
CA GLU A 61 4.48 18.02 18.72
C GLU A 61 5.85 18.53 19.16
N GLY A 62 6.34 19.60 18.53
CA GLY A 62 7.65 20.16 18.83
C GLY A 62 8.79 19.40 18.18
N TYR A 63 8.61 18.90 16.94
CA TYR A 63 9.65 18.18 16.21
C TYR A 63 10.98 18.95 16.04
N ALA A 64 10.96 20.28 16.10
CA ALA A 64 12.16 21.12 16.07
C ALA A 64 12.99 21.00 17.37
N ASN A 65 12.34 20.74 18.51
CA ASN A 65 12.97 20.59 19.83
C ASN A 65 12.45 19.33 20.56
N PRO A 66 12.67 18.13 19.97
CA PRO A 66 12.01 16.90 20.40
C PRO A 66 12.45 16.39 21.78
N SER A 67 13.54 16.94 22.33
CA SER A 67 14.12 16.53 23.62
C SER A 67 13.24 16.84 24.83
N THR A 68 12.18 17.65 24.67
CA THR A 68 11.26 18.05 25.74
C THR A 68 9.91 17.33 25.63
N SER A 69 9.01 17.84 24.79
CA SER A 69 7.63 17.35 24.62
C SER A 69 7.59 15.90 24.15
N ILE A 70 8.23 15.61 23.02
CA ILE A 70 8.21 14.26 22.42
C ILE A 70 8.88 13.24 23.33
N LYS A 71 10.04 13.57 23.91
CA LYS A 71 10.74 12.67 24.85
C LYS A 71 9.86 12.34 26.06
N THR A 72 9.25 13.36 26.68
CA THR A 72 8.40 13.17 27.88
C THR A 72 7.18 12.32 27.57
N THR A 73 6.51 12.61 26.46
CA THR A 73 5.34 11.83 26.03
C THR A 73 5.72 10.40 25.67
N TYR A 74 6.81 10.21 24.92
CA TYR A 74 7.30 8.88 24.57
C TYR A 74 7.63 8.05 25.81
N LEU A 75 8.33 8.62 26.79
CA LEU A 75 8.65 7.92 28.05
C LEU A 75 7.39 7.56 28.85
N THR A 76 6.39 8.44 28.84
CA THR A 76 5.09 8.17 29.50
C THR A 76 4.38 7.00 28.81
N PHE A 77 4.26 7.06 27.49
CA PHE A 77 3.62 6.00 26.71
C PHE A 77 4.36 4.66 26.78
N ILE A 78 5.69 4.65 26.61
CA ILE A 78 6.46 3.40 26.62
C ILE A 78 6.41 2.71 27.98
N SER A 79 6.17 3.47 29.07
CA SER A 79 5.99 2.91 30.42
C SER A 79 4.71 2.11 30.59
N LEU A 80 3.73 2.25 29.68
CA LEU A 80 2.50 1.45 29.68
C LEU A 80 2.74 0.02 29.22
N PHE A 81 3.84 -0.24 28.51
CA PHE A 81 4.18 -1.57 28.06
C PHE A 81 4.95 -2.32 29.15
N PRO A 82 4.63 -3.61 29.39
CA PRO A 82 5.42 -4.43 30.29
C PRO A 82 6.89 -4.40 29.87
N LYS A 83 7.80 -4.25 30.84
CA LYS A 83 9.22 -4.40 30.57
C LYS A 83 9.45 -5.83 30.10
N GLN A 84 10.03 -5.98 28.92
CA GLN A 84 10.52 -7.30 28.50
C GLN A 84 11.77 -7.62 29.29
N HIS A 85 11.71 -8.69 30.07
CA HIS A 85 12.81 -9.17 30.90
C HIS A 85 13.68 -10.21 30.17
N ALA A 86 13.17 -10.80 29.10
CA ALA A 86 13.92 -11.69 28.23
C ALA A 86 14.56 -10.89 27.08
N GLU A 87 15.80 -11.24 26.73
CA GLU A 87 16.44 -10.70 25.53
C GLU A 87 15.66 -11.12 24.28
N ALA A 88 15.56 -10.20 23.32
CA ALA A 88 14.92 -10.47 22.05
C ALA A 88 15.75 -11.49 21.24
N THR A 89 15.12 -12.59 20.84
CA THR A 89 15.69 -13.59 19.95
C THR A 89 15.29 -13.32 18.49
N PRO A 90 15.98 -13.90 17.50
CA PRO A 90 15.56 -13.83 16.09
C PRO A 90 14.09 -14.23 15.86
N SER A 91 13.64 -15.33 16.49
CA SER A 91 12.27 -15.83 16.35
C SER A 91 11.23 -14.88 16.97
N THR A 92 11.51 -14.33 18.16
CA THR A 92 10.59 -13.38 18.81
C THR A 92 10.46 -12.09 18.01
N LEU A 93 11.56 -11.58 17.43
CA LEU A 93 11.53 -10.39 16.57
C LEU A 93 10.80 -10.67 15.25
N ALA A 94 11.01 -11.84 14.64
CA ALA A 94 10.29 -12.23 13.43
C ALA A 94 8.77 -12.31 13.68
N ALA A 95 8.36 -12.90 14.81
CA ALA A 95 6.95 -12.94 15.22
C ALA A 95 6.37 -11.53 15.46
N ALA A 96 7.13 -10.65 16.10
CA ALA A 96 6.71 -9.26 16.31
C ALA A 96 6.54 -8.50 14.99
N LEU A 97 7.45 -8.68 14.03
CA LEU A 97 7.33 -8.09 12.69
C LEU A 97 6.09 -8.60 11.94
N ALA A 98 5.82 -9.91 12.00
CA ALA A 98 4.63 -10.49 11.40
C ALA A 98 3.34 -9.92 12.03
N ALA A 99 3.33 -9.74 13.35
CA ALA A 99 2.21 -9.11 14.06
C ALA A 99 1.99 -7.65 13.62
N VAL A 100 3.06 -6.88 13.39
CA VAL A 100 2.94 -5.52 12.85
C VAL A 100 2.30 -5.54 11.46
N LYS A 101 2.80 -6.39 10.55
CA LYS A 101 2.26 -6.49 9.18
C LYS A 101 0.78 -6.85 9.16
N ASN A 102 0.36 -7.80 10.00
CA ASN A 102 -1.04 -8.21 10.10
C ASN A 102 -1.98 -7.11 10.63
N ASN A 103 -1.43 -6.02 11.20
CA ASN A 103 -2.22 -4.88 11.64
C ASN A 103 -2.28 -3.74 10.60
N ILE A 104 -1.45 -3.76 9.56
CA ILE A 104 -1.56 -2.84 8.42
C ILE A 104 -2.82 -3.22 7.61
N GLY A 105 -3.66 -2.24 7.31
CA GLY A 105 -4.92 -2.42 6.59
C GLY A 105 -6.07 -2.99 7.43
N ARG A 106 -5.78 -3.52 8.62
CA ARG A 106 -6.76 -4.28 9.43
C ARG A 106 -8.00 -3.48 9.82
N GLN A 107 -7.84 -2.18 10.09
CA GLN A 107 -8.94 -1.31 10.55
C GLN A 107 -9.62 -0.54 9.40
N GLN A 108 -9.32 -0.87 8.13
CA GLN A 108 -9.92 -0.20 6.98
C GLN A 108 -11.46 -0.24 7.01
N ARG A 109 -12.05 -1.35 7.46
CA ARG A 109 -13.51 -1.57 7.51
C ARG A 109 -14.20 -0.73 8.57
N ASP A 110 -13.46 -0.19 9.53
CA ASP A 110 -13.97 0.65 10.61
C ASP A 110 -14.01 2.14 10.19
N GLY A 111 -13.55 2.44 8.97
CA GLY A 111 -13.63 3.76 8.35
C GLY A 111 -15.04 4.10 7.88
N THR A 112 -15.38 5.39 7.97
CA THR A 112 -16.64 5.97 7.49
C THR A 112 -16.66 6.25 5.99
N THR A 113 -15.48 6.34 5.34
CA THR A 113 -15.34 6.55 3.90
C THR A 113 -14.33 5.58 3.31
N GLY A 114 -14.65 4.95 2.18
CA GLY A 114 -13.74 4.05 1.48
C GLY A 114 -12.64 4.80 0.73
N ASP A 115 -11.39 4.32 0.82
CA ASP A 115 -10.25 4.71 -0.02
C ASP A 115 -9.26 3.54 -0.06
N ALA A 116 -8.57 3.34 -1.19
CA ALA A 116 -7.52 2.32 -1.32
C ALA A 116 -6.33 2.58 -0.37
N ALA A 117 -6.13 3.83 0.07
CA ALA A 117 -5.14 4.19 1.07
C ALA A 117 -5.33 3.41 2.38
N GLY A 118 -6.57 3.05 2.74
CA GLY A 118 -6.85 2.34 3.98
C GLY A 118 -6.17 0.97 4.08
N LEU A 119 -5.83 0.35 2.95
CA LEU A 119 -5.11 -0.92 2.88
C LEU A 119 -3.67 -0.82 3.41
N TYR A 120 -3.11 0.39 3.44
CA TYR A 120 -1.75 0.68 3.87
C TYR A 120 -1.71 1.38 5.23
N ILE A 121 -2.86 1.54 5.89
CA ILE A 121 -2.96 2.25 7.17
C ILE A 121 -2.88 1.27 8.34
N MET A 122 -1.99 1.55 9.28
CA MET A 122 -1.95 0.91 10.58
C MET A 122 -2.56 1.85 11.63
N GLY A 123 -3.49 1.35 12.45
CA GLY A 123 -4.24 2.18 13.41
C GLY A 123 -5.57 2.66 12.83
N TYR A 124 -6.15 3.70 13.42
CA TYR A 124 -7.52 4.11 13.11
C TYR A 124 -7.57 5.39 12.25
N ALA A 125 -8.28 5.30 11.13
CA ALA A 125 -8.60 6.40 10.24
C ALA A 125 -10.07 6.34 9.83
N ALA A 126 -10.90 7.25 10.35
CA ALA A 126 -12.32 7.31 9.98
C ALA A 126 -12.50 7.75 8.52
N ASN A 127 -11.68 8.68 8.04
CA ASN A 127 -11.63 9.05 6.62
C ASN A 127 -10.30 8.59 6.02
N LEU A 128 -10.37 7.53 5.22
CA LEU A 128 -9.22 6.89 4.61
C LEU A 128 -8.53 7.76 3.54
N GLY A 129 -9.27 8.65 2.88
CA GLY A 129 -8.73 9.55 1.87
C GLY A 129 -7.88 10.69 2.47
N THR A 130 -8.24 11.19 3.66
CA THR A 130 -7.39 12.14 4.40
C THR A 130 -6.21 11.45 5.09
N GLY A 131 -6.41 10.19 5.48
CA GLY A 131 -5.47 9.36 6.21
C GLY A 131 -4.93 10.01 7.49
N CYS A 132 -3.66 9.75 7.79
CA CYS A 132 -3.10 9.88 9.14
C CYS A 132 -2.58 11.28 9.42
N THR A 133 -3.45 12.12 9.97
CA THR A 133 -3.17 13.53 10.26
C THR A 133 -3.04 13.83 11.76
N GLY A 134 -3.34 12.87 12.63
CA GLY A 134 -3.45 13.09 14.08
C GLY A 134 -4.71 13.89 14.48
N SER A 135 -5.61 14.20 13.54
CA SER A 135 -6.90 14.83 13.84
C SER A 135 -7.86 13.85 14.54
N SER A 136 -9.06 14.32 14.89
CA SER A 136 -10.11 13.46 15.46
C SER A 136 -10.34 12.25 14.57
N SER A 137 -10.25 11.06 15.17
CA SER A 137 -10.42 9.78 14.46
C SER A 137 -9.40 9.54 13.33
N GLN A 138 -8.18 10.07 13.46
CA GLN A 138 -7.10 9.92 12.47
C GLN A 138 -5.74 9.60 13.14
N ALA A 139 -5.76 8.71 14.13
CA ALA A 139 -4.60 8.28 14.89
C ALA A 139 -4.06 6.97 14.30
N CYS A 140 -3.13 7.11 13.37
CA CYS A 140 -2.65 6.02 12.53
C CYS A 140 -1.30 6.34 11.89
N VAL A 141 -0.74 5.37 11.17
CA VAL A 141 0.39 5.55 10.26
C VAL A 141 -0.03 5.07 8.87
N ASN A 142 0.18 5.90 7.85
CA ASN A 142 -0.16 5.58 6.47
C ASN A 142 1.13 5.27 5.68
N TYR A 143 1.32 3.98 5.36
CA TYR A 143 2.48 3.47 4.64
C TYR A 143 2.28 3.40 3.11
N LYS A 144 1.26 4.08 2.56
CA LYS A 144 0.95 4.00 1.11
C LYS A 144 2.14 4.37 0.24
N LEU A 145 2.91 5.40 0.59
CA LEU A 145 4.10 5.80 -0.18
C LEU A 145 5.18 4.71 -0.20
N GLN A 146 5.26 3.92 0.87
CA GLN A 146 6.31 2.92 1.12
C GLN A 146 5.96 1.56 0.56
N LEU A 147 4.68 1.21 0.57
CA LEU A 147 4.20 -0.13 0.28
C LEU A 147 3.50 -0.23 -1.06
N SER A 148 3.02 0.88 -1.64
CA SER A 148 2.47 0.89 -3.01
C SER A 148 3.52 0.42 -4.04
N ASN A 149 3.09 0.04 -5.24
CA ASN A 149 3.93 -0.43 -6.37
C ASN A 149 5.29 0.28 -6.64
N ALA A 150 5.48 1.55 -6.25
CA ALA A 150 6.74 2.28 -6.41
C ALA A 150 7.57 2.43 -5.11
N GLY A 151 7.04 1.92 -4.00
CA GLY A 151 7.60 2.02 -2.68
C GLY A 151 8.80 1.11 -2.44
N LYS A 152 9.64 1.47 -1.46
CA LYS A 152 10.88 0.76 -1.11
C LYS A 152 10.72 -0.15 0.11
N GLY A 153 9.50 -0.33 0.59
CA GLY A 153 9.22 -0.94 1.89
C GLY A 153 9.56 -0.03 3.07
N ILE A 154 9.38 -0.56 4.28
CA ILE A 154 9.56 0.15 5.55
C ILE A 154 11.04 0.00 6.03
N PRO A 155 11.87 1.05 6.10
CA PRO A 155 13.27 1.01 6.46
C PRO A 155 13.56 0.49 7.87
N TRP A 156 12.75 0.83 8.88
CA TRP A 156 12.98 0.28 10.23
C TRP A 156 12.72 -1.23 10.25
N GLU A 157 11.75 -1.72 9.47
CA GLU A 157 11.50 -3.16 9.32
C GLU A 157 12.71 -3.84 8.66
N ALA A 158 13.22 -3.26 7.57
CA ALA A 158 14.42 -3.77 6.89
C ALA A 158 15.64 -3.85 7.82
N LYS A 159 15.80 -2.87 8.72
CA LYS A 159 16.87 -2.89 9.74
C LYS A 159 16.69 -4.02 10.76
N ILE A 160 15.47 -4.26 11.24
CA ILE A 160 15.19 -5.37 12.16
C ILE A 160 15.43 -6.71 11.47
N LEU A 161 14.94 -6.89 10.23
CA LEU A 161 15.19 -8.10 9.43
C LEU A 161 16.68 -8.36 9.23
N LYS A 162 17.49 -7.32 8.97
CA LYS A 162 18.95 -7.44 8.89
C LYS A 162 19.56 -7.86 10.23
N GLY A 163 19.06 -7.32 11.34
CA GLY A 163 19.48 -7.70 12.69
C GLY A 163 19.20 -9.16 13.00
N ILE A 164 17.98 -9.64 12.72
CA ILE A 164 17.56 -11.04 12.83
C ILE A 164 18.53 -11.94 12.06
N LYS A 165 18.76 -11.64 10.78
CA LYS A 165 19.67 -12.42 9.91
C LYS A 165 21.09 -12.47 10.45
N THR A 166 21.62 -11.35 10.93
CA THR A 166 22.97 -11.29 11.49
C THR A 166 23.08 -12.17 12.74
N ALA A 167 22.07 -12.14 13.61
CA ALA A 167 22.01 -12.98 14.79
C ALA A 167 21.85 -14.47 14.44
N GLU A 168 21.04 -14.82 13.44
CA GLU A 168 20.89 -16.20 12.96
C GLU A 168 22.20 -16.75 12.36
N LYS A 169 22.93 -15.95 11.57
CA LYS A 169 24.24 -16.34 11.04
C LYS A 169 25.28 -16.57 12.13
N ALA A 170 25.21 -15.84 13.25
CA ALA A 170 26.07 -16.06 14.39
C ALA A 170 25.73 -17.37 15.15
N LEU A 171 24.52 -17.91 14.96
CA LEU A 171 24.03 -19.13 15.61
C LEU A 171 24.08 -20.38 14.72
N ALA A 172 24.21 -20.23 13.40
CA ALA A 172 24.19 -21.34 12.43
C ALA A 172 25.60 -21.86 12.06
N PRO A 173 25.78 -23.16 11.78
CA PRO A 173 26.95 -23.63 11.02
C PRO A 173 26.87 -23.09 9.58
N ALA A 174 28.03 -22.83 8.96
CA ALA A 174 28.14 -22.15 7.66
C ALA A 174 27.28 -22.80 6.56
N GLY A 175 26.41 -22.02 5.89
CA GLY A 175 25.67 -22.48 4.69
C GLY A 175 24.24 -21.95 4.45
N VAL A 176 23.72 -20.96 5.18
CA VAL A 176 22.29 -20.54 5.11
C VAL A 176 22.07 -19.24 4.31
N ASP A 177 22.79 -19.03 3.21
CA ASP A 177 22.69 -17.78 2.43
C ASP A 177 21.57 -17.80 1.35
N ALA A 178 21.14 -18.98 0.89
CA ALA A 178 20.17 -19.09 -0.23
C ALA A 178 18.70 -18.86 0.20
N ALA A 179 18.32 -19.20 1.44
CA ALA A 179 16.99 -18.92 1.98
C ALA A 179 16.78 -17.42 2.29
N GLU A 180 17.88 -16.67 2.42
CA GLU A 180 17.93 -15.29 2.90
C GLU A 180 17.46 -14.25 1.86
N ALA A 181 17.77 -14.48 0.58
CA ALA A 181 17.28 -13.65 -0.53
C ALA A 181 15.78 -13.89 -0.80
N GLN A 182 15.31 -15.13 -0.56
CA GLN A 182 13.92 -15.49 -0.76
C GLN A 182 12.99 -14.77 0.23
N LEU A 183 13.38 -14.59 1.50
CA LEU A 183 12.53 -13.91 2.50
C LEU A 183 12.33 -12.40 2.23
N LEU A 184 13.37 -11.70 1.75
CA LEU A 184 13.23 -10.29 1.36
C LEU A 184 12.41 -10.14 0.08
N HIS A 185 12.61 -11.05 -0.87
CA HIS A 185 11.79 -11.11 -2.08
C HIS A 185 10.33 -11.40 -1.74
N ILE A 186 10.05 -12.38 -0.87
CA ILE A 186 8.71 -12.71 -0.40
C ILE A 186 8.02 -11.49 0.20
N ASN A 187 8.69 -10.65 1.00
CA ASN A 187 8.03 -9.46 1.56
C ASN A 187 7.56 -8.47 0.48
N ALA A 188 8.40 -8.17 -0.51
CA ALA A 188 8.03 -7.30 -1.62
C ALA A 188 6.96 -7.95 -2.51
N THR A 189 7.10 -9.25 -2.80
CA THR A 189 6.14 -10.01 -3.61
C THR A 189 4.79 -10.17 -2.89
N THR A 190 4.75 -10.29 -1.55
CA THR A 190 3.50 -10.36 -0.79
C THR A 190 2.69 -9.08 -0.94
N TRP A 191 3.33 -7.91 -0.89
CA TRP A 191 2.63 -6.64 -1.11
C TRP A 191 2.18 -6.48 -2.57
N GLN A 192 3.03 -6.86 -3.53
CA GLN A 192 2.64 -6.88 -4.95
C GLN A 192 1.46 -7.82 -5.23
N ILE A 193 1.45 -9.02 -4.63
CA ILE A 193 0.34 -9.97 -4.74
C ILE A 193 -0.92 -9.38 -4.11
N TYR A 194 -0.79 -8.79 -2.91
CA TYR A 194 -1.90 -8.14 -2.22
C TYR A 194 -2.52 -7.02 -3.06
N GLU A 195 -1.72 -6.13 -3.64
CA GLU A 195 -2.19 -5.09 -4.56
C GLU A 195 -2.86 -5.67 -5.81
N SER A 196 -2.25 -6.69 -6.43
CA SER A 196 -2.85 -7.34 -7.60
C SER A 196 -4.21 -7.99 -7.30
N ALA A 197 -4.39 -8.50 -6.08
CA ALA A 197 -5.67 -9.05 -5.64
C ALA A 197 -6.72 -7.96 -5.45
N LEU A 198 -6.33 -6.76 -5.01
CA LEU A 198 -7.23 -5.63 -4.83
C LEU A 198 -7.67 -5.01 -6.16
N ASP A 199 -6.77 -4.95 -7.14
CA ASP A 199 -7.13 -4.55 -8.52
C ASP A 199 -8.10 -5.56 -9.16
N ALA A 200 -7.91 -6.85 -8.89
CA ALA A 200 -8.80 -7.93 -9.34
C ALA A 200 -10.18 -7.93 -8.64
N ASP A 201 -10.27 -7.47 -7.39
CA ASP A 201 -11.54 -7.38 -6.65
C ASP A 201 -12.32 -6.10 -6.98
N SER A 202 -11.60 -5.00 -7.28
CA SER A 202 -12.17 -3.75 -7.78
C SER A 202 -12.85 -3.91 -9.15
N SER A 203 -12.47 -4.94 -9.90
CA SER A 203 -13.11 -5.34 -11.17
C SER A 203 -14.31 -6.28 -10.99
N ASN A 204 -14.61 -6.73 -9.76
CA ASN A 204 -15.77 -7.59 -9.46
C ASN A 204 -16.99 -6.84 -8.91
N THR A 205 -16.92 -5.52 -8.69
CA THR A 205 -18.09 -4.72 -8.26
C THR A 205 -18.64 -3.86 -9.40
N GLN A 206 -18.91 -4.49 -10.54
CA GLN A 206 -19.87 -3.97 -11.51
C GLN A 206 -20.63 -5.15 -12.12
N SER A 207 -21.93 -5.14 -11.85
CA SER A 207 -23.04 -5.84 -12.51
C SER A 207 -22.71 -7.00 -13.44
N LYS A 208 -23.38 -8.14 -13.22
CA LYS A 208 -23.53 -9.23 -14.19
C LYS A 208 -23.76 -8.69 -15.61
N SER A 209 -22.70 -8.67 -16.40
CA SER A 209 -22.78 -8.78 -17.84
C SER A 209 -21.68 -9.73 -18.24
N ASN A 210 -22.12 -10.89 -18.73
CA ASN A 210 -21.27 -11.94 -19.22
C ASN A 210 -20.55 -11.42 -20.48
N LYS A 211 -19.40 -10.76 -20.29
CA LYS A 211 -18.38 -10.59 -21.31
C LYS A 211 -17.13 -11.27 -20.80
N GLN A 212 -16.98 -12.51 -21.24
CA GLN A 212 -15.71 -13.21 -21.30
C GLN A 212 -14.70 -12.29 -21.99
N ILE A 213 -13.89 -11.58 -21.21
CA ILE A 213 -12.67 -10.96 -21.74
C ILE A 213 -11.70 -12.12 -21.90
N GLU A 214 -11.74 -12.72 -23.09
CA GLU A 214 -10.70 -13.62 -23.54
C GLU A 214 -9.39 -12.84 -23.50
N ARG A 215 -8.49 -13.24 -22.58
CA ARG A 215 -7.10 -12.80 -22.59
C ARG A 215 -6.58 -12.93 -24.01
N LEU A 216 -6.16 -11.82 -24.61
CA LEU A 216 -5.36 -11.83 -25.84
C LEU A 216 -4.09 -12.63 -25.55
N ASP A 217 -4.11 -13.90 -25.97
CA ASP A 217 -2.95 -14.78 -25.97
C ASP A 217 -1.82 -14.06 -26.71
N PRO A 218 -0.66 -13.79 -26.08
CA PRO A 218 0.48 -13.15 -26.71
C PRO A 218 0.95 -13.87 -28.00
N ASN A 219 0.56 -15.14 -28.19
CA ASN A 219 0.83 -15.89 -29.42
C ASN A 219 0.02 -15.42 -30.64
N LYS A 220 -1.16 -14.80 -30.48
CA LYS A 220 -1.98 -14.34 -31.63
C LYS A 220 -1.41 -13.11 -32.35
N LYS A 221 -0.53 -12.32 -31.72
CA LYS A 221 0.13 -11.15 -32.36
C LYS A 221 1.22 -11.55 -33.36
N ALA A 222 1.85 -12.71 -33.19
CA ALA A 222 2.83 -13.24 -34.13
C ALA A 222 2.15 -13.95 -35.32
N GLU A 223 0.98 -14.56 -35.09
CA GLU A 223 0.32 -15.43 -36.05
C GLU A 223 -0.29 -14.67 -37.25
N CYS A 224 -0.93 -13.50 -37.05
CA CYS A 224 -1.52 -12.74 -38.16
C CYS A 224 -0.47 -12.23 -39.17
N LYS A 225 0.76 -11.92 -38.72
CA LYS A 225 1.80 -11.31 -39.57
C LYS A 225 2.39 -12.27 -40.60
N GLN A 226 2.17 -13.58 -40.46
CA GLN A 226 2.71 -14.58 -41.39
C GLN A 226 1.84 -14.78 -42.64
N TYR A 227 0.58 -14.31 -42.63
CA TYR A 227 -0.36 -14.52 -43.72
C TYR A 227 -0.25 -13.40 -44.76
N LYS A 228 0.21 -13.77 -45.97
CA LYS A 228 0.36 -12.84 -47.10
C LYS A 228 -0.85 -12.75 -48.04
N PRO A 229 -1.68 -13.79 -48.24
CA PRO A 229 -2.91 -13.62 -49.01
C PRO A 229 -4.04 -13.03 -48.16
N LYS A 230 -4.76 -12.03 -48.69
CA LYS A 230 -5.92 -11.38 -48.04
C LYS A 230 -6.97 -12.39 -47.56
N LYS A 231 -7.33 -13.35 -48.40
CA LYS A 231 -8.34 -14.37 -48.09
C LYS A 231 -7.96 -15.22 -46.87
N THR A 232 -6.70 -15.61 -46.77
CA THR A 232 -6.18 -16.39 -45.63
C THR A 232 -6.10 -15.56 -44.35
N CYS A 233 -5.81 -14.26 -44.47
CA CYS A 233 -5.82 -13.32 -43.34
C CYS A 233 -7.22 -13.18 -42.71
N GLU A 234 -8.24 -12.97 -43.56
CA GLU A 234 -9.62 -12.77 -43.12
C GLU A 234 -10.24 -14.06 -42.55
N GLU A 235 -9.97 -15.22 -43.16
CA GLU A 235 -10.40 -16.55 -42.64
C GLU A 235 -9.84 -16.84 -41.25
N LYS A 236 -8.65 -16.31 -40.92
CA LYS A 236 -8.01 -16.45 -39.60
C LYS A 236 -8.39 -15.32 -38.62
N SER A 237 -9.47 -14.59 -38.91
CA SER A 237 -10.04 -13.54 -38.05
C SER A 237 -9.12 -12.33 -37.79
N CYS A 238 -8.12 -12.11 -38.66
CA CYS A 238 -7.26 -10.92 -38.66
C CYS A 238 -7.83 -9.84 -39.60
N LYS A 239 -7.35 -8.60 -39.48
CA LYS A 239 -7.70 -7.46 -40.34
C LYS A 239 -6.67 -7.33 -41.46
N TRP A 240 -7.13 -7.20 -42.70
CA TRP A 240 -6.28 -6.84 -43.84
C TRP A 240 -6.29 -5.33 -44.03
N GLU A 241 -5.12 -4.70 -43.99
CA GLU A 241 -4.97 -3.27 -44.27
C GLU A 241 -4.22 -3.07 -45.58
N GLY A 242 -4.90 -2.51 -46.58
CA GLY A 242 -4.38 -2.22 -47.91
C GLY A 242 -5.09 -2.98 -49.04
N ASP A 243 -4.63 -2.74 -50.25
CA ASP A 243 -5.07 -3.33 -51.51
C ASP A 243 -4.62 -4.79 -51.66
N GLU A 244 -5.25 -5.55 -52.56
CA GLU A 244 -5.05 -7.00 -52.70
C GLU A 244 -3.59 -7.42 -53.01
N ALA A 245 -2.81 -6.53 -53.62
CA ALA A 245 -1.43 -6.80 -54.02
C ALA A 245 -0.38 -6.36 -52.99
N THR A 246 -0.67 -5.39 -52.12
CA THR A 246 0.33 -4.76 -51.24
C THR A 246 -0.04 -4.66 -49.77
N GLY A 247 -1.27 -5.06 -49.41
CA GLY A 247 -1.76 -4.97 -48.04
C GLY A 247 -1.05 -5.89 -47.03
N LYS A 248 -1.28 -5.61 -45.75
CA LYS A 248 -0.67 -6.32 -44.62
C LYS A 248 -1.75 -6.83 -43.67
N CYS A 249 -1.54 -8.05 -43.17
CA CYS A 249 -2.43 -8.68 -42.20
C CYS A 249 -2.03 -8.29 -40.76
N GLN A 250 -2.97 -7.72 -40.01
CA GLN A 250 -2.77 -7.25 -38.63
C GLN A 250 -3.90 -7.75 -37.71
N PRO A 251 -3.66 -7.88 -36.39
CA PRO A 251 -4.73 -8.17 -35.44
C PRO A 251 -5.75 -7.02 -35.42
N LYS A 252 -7.04 -7.34 -35.21
CA LYS A 252 -8.08 -6.31 -35.02
C LYS A 252 -7.82 -5.59 -33.69
N GLU A 253 -7.65 -4.27 -33.73
CA GLU A 253 -7.64 -3.43 -32.53
C GLU A 253 -9.10 -3.24 -32.07
N GLY A 254 -9.33 -3.27 -30.75
CA GLY A 254 -10.67 -3.20 -30.18
C GLY A 254 -11.32 -1.86 -30.49
N GLU A 255 -12.48 -1.87 -31.15
CA GLU A 255 -13.24 -0.68 -31.53
C GLU A 255 -13.81 0.03 -30.29
N GLU A 256 -13.39 1.28 -30.07
CA GLU A 256 -14.08 2.27 -29.25
C GLU A 256 -15.47 2.52 -29.84
N GLN A 257 -16.54 2.19 -29.09
CA GLN A 257 -17.89 2.62 -29.46
C GLN A 257 -18.19 4.00 -28.86
N THR A 258 -18.05 5.02 -29.70
CA THR A 258 -18.84 6.25 -29.67
C THR A 258 -20.32 5.89 -29.78
N ASN A 259 -21.18 6.38 -28.89
CA ASN A 259 -22.62 6.47 -29.18
C ASN A 259 -23.20 7.80 -28.68
N THR A 260 -23.54 8.59 -29.70
CA THR A 260 -24.35 9.79 -29.78
C THR A 260 -25.76 9.58 -29.20
N ALA A 261 -26.33 10.66 -28.64
CA ALA A 261 -27.73 10.74 -28.24
C ALA A 261 -28.67 10.82 -29.46
N THR A 262 -29.78 10.07 -29.44
CA THR A 262 -30.97 10.38 -30.23
C THR A 262 -32.23 10.05 -29.45
N ALA A 263 -33.14 11.02 -29.41
CA ALA A 263 -34.48 10.92 -28.86
C ALA A 263 -35.39 10.01 -29.69
N GLN A 264 -36.31 9.32 -29.03
CA GLN A 264 -37.61 8.98 -29.60
C GLN A 264 -38.69 8.89 -28.52
N GLU A 265 -39.81 9.51 -28.89
CA GLU A 265 -41.02 9.85 -28.14
C GLU A 265 -42.07 8.72 -28.22
N MET A 266 -43.12 8.84 -27.37
CA MET A 266 -44.41 8.11 -27.35
C MET A 266 -44.42 6.67 -26.76
N GLU A 267 -45.41 6.22 -25.97
CA GLU A 267 -46.76 6.75 -25.68
C GLU A 267 -47.37 6.14 -24.39
N LEU A 268 -48.40 6.83 -23.89
CA LEU A 268 -49.33 6.45 -22.81
C LEU A 268 -50.09 5.14 -23.09
N GLN A 269 -50.26 4.30 -22.05
CA GLN A 269 -51.57 3.86 -21.52
C GLN A 269 -51.40 3.13 -20.19
#